data_AF-A0AAE1IR61-F1
#
_entry.id   AF-A0AAE1IR61-F1
#
_cell.length_a   1.000
_cell.length_b   1.000
_cell.length_c   1.000
_cell.angle_alpha   90.00
_cell.angle_beta   90.00
_cell.angle_gamma   90.00
#
_symmetry.space_group_name_H-M   'P 1'
#
loop_
_entity.id
_entity.type
_entity.pdbx_description
1 polymer ?
#
loop_
_entity_poly.entity_id
_entity_poly.type
_entity_poly.pdbx_seq_one_letter_code
_entity_poly.pdbx_strand_id
1 'polypeptide(L)'
;MLKQFHCVVVECDSAAVVQLLKNLQETGIAETRLLAVINSCIGKFSRVVFVHVYREGNRYADALAAVSFDQEDAYVIFESPPVAIEHLLYKDYVGAPCPRLFTDNGMMMG
;
A
#
# COMPACT_ATOMS: atom_id res chain seq x y z
N MET A 1 2.33 -23.83 -3.35
CA MET A 1 3.48 -23.56 -2.47
C MET A 1 3.66 -22.05 -2.43
N LEU A 2 3.38 -21.38 -1.31
CA LEU A 2 3.57 -19.93 -1.19
C LEU A 2 5.08 -19.66 -1.26
N LYS A 3 5.52 -18.86 -2.24
CA LYS A 3 6.92 -18.44 -2.32
C LYS A 3 7.22 -17.61 -1.07
N GLN A 4 8.22 -18.04 -0.29
CA GLN A 4 8.71 -17.25 0.83
C GLN A 4 9.61 -16.14 0.27
N PHE A 5 9.24 -14.89 0.51
CA PHE A 5 10.07 -13.75 0.16
C PHE A 5 11.06 -13.50 1.30
N HIS A 6 12.35 -13.36 0.97
CA HIS A 6 13.39 -13.03 1.95
C HIS A 6 13.62 -11.52 2.07
N CYS A 7 13.45 -10.80 0.97
CA CYS A 7 13.57 -9.36 0.90
C CYS A 7 12.27 -8.78 0.37
N VAL A 8 11.71 -7.80 1.08
CA VAL A 8 10.47 -7.12 0.68
C VAL A 8 10.70 -5.61 0.61
N VAL A 9 10.12 -5.00 -0.41
CA VAL A 9 9.98 -3.54 -0.52
C VAL A 9 8.52 -3.25 -0.24
N VAL A 10 8.26 -2.36 0.72
CA VAL A 10 6.92 -1.94 1.10
C VAL A 10 6.75 -0.51 0.66
N GLU A 11 5.91 -0.33 -0.36
CA GLU A 11 5.55 0.98 -0.88
C GLU A 11 4.32 1.50 -0.13
N CYS A 12 4.37 2.77 0.26
CA CYS A 12 3.27 3.43 0.98
C CYS A 12 3.17 4.89 0.54
N ASP A 13 1.95 5.37 0.35
CA ASP A 13 1.65 6.74 -0.08
C ASP A 13 1.60 7.76 1.06
N SER A 14 1.80 7.31 2.31
CA SER A 14 1.88 8.17 3.48
C SER A 14 3.32 8.31 3.96
N ALA A 15 3.92 9.47 3.71
CA ALA A 15 5.27 9.79 4.16
C ALA A 15 5.43 9.67 5.68
N ALA A 16 4.40 10.08 6.44
CA ALA A 16 4.37 9.97 7.89
C ALA A 16 4.40 8.51 8.35
N VAL A 17 3.67 7.62 7.69
CA VAL A 17 3.69 6.18 7.99
C VAL A 17 5.05 5.58 7.64
N VAL A 18 5.64 5.94 6.50
CA VAL A 18 6.99 5.46 6.14
C VAL A 18 8.03 5.87 7.18
N GLN A 19 7.98 7.12 7.67
CA GLN A 19 8.88 7.57 8.74
C GLN A 19 8.65 6.80 10.04
N LEU A 20 7.39 6.61 10.44
CA LEU A 20 7.03 5.82 11.62
C LEU A 20 7.56 4.38 11.53
N LEU A 21 7.41 3.73 10.37
CA LEU A 21 7.85 2.35 10.15
C LEU A 21 9.38 2.21 10.11
N LYS A 22 10.08 3.21 9.56
CA LYS A 22 11.55 3.26 9.64
C LYS A 22 12.04 3.39 11.07
N ASN A 23 11.45 4.30 11.84
CA ASN A 23 11.76 4.44 13.26
C ASN A 23 11.44 3.17 14.05
N LEU A 24 10.32 2.50 13.76
CA LEU A 24 9.97 1.22 14.35
C LEU A 24 11.03 0.15 14.03
N GLN A 25 11.49 0.07 12.78
CA GLN A 25 12.52 -0.88 12.36
C GLN A 25 13.89 -0.61 13.02
N GLU A 26 14.24 0.67 13.24
CA GLU A 26 15.51 1.05 13.87
C GLU A 26 15.49 0.88 15.39
N THR A 27 14.38 1.22 16.04
CA THR A 27 14.28 1.25 17.52
C THR A 27 13.66 -0.01 18.11
N GLY A 28 12.83 -0.72 17.34
CA GLY A 28 12.01 -1.84 17.82
C GLY A 28 10.86 -1.43 18.75
N ILE A 29 10.66 -0.13 19.01
CA ILE A 29 9.67 0.36 19.97
C ILE A 29 8.28 0.39 19.32
N ALA A 30 7.40 -0.47 19.81
CA ALA A 30 6.01 -0.56 19.36
C ALA A 30 5.04 -0.02 20.42
N GLU A 31 4.61 1.23 20.26
CA GLU A 31 3.74 1.91 21.22
C GLU A 31 2.26 1.47 21.14
N THR A 32 1.88 0.79 20.06
CA THR A 32 0.52 0.29 19.86
C THR A 32 0.52 -1.18 19.51
N ARG A 33 -0.61 -1.85 19.75
CA ARG A 33 -0.81 -3.26 19.36
C ARG A 33 -0.60 -3.48 17.86
N LEU A 34 -1.02 -2.52 17.03
CA LEU A 34 -0.82 -2.60 15.58
C LEU A 34 0.67 -2.54 15.22
N LEU A 35 1.43 -1.61 15.82
CA LEU A 35 2.88 -1.52 15.62
C LEU A 35 3.60 -2.78 16.12
N ALA A 36 3.13 -3.41 17.20
CA ALA A 36 3.72 -4.65 17.70
C ALA A 36 3.54 -5.81 16.71
N VAL A 37 2.36 -5.91 16.09
CA VAL A 37 2.09 -6.89 15.03
C VAL A 37 2.94 -6.61 13.80
N ILE A 38 3.03 -5.35 13.37
CA ILE A 38 3.86 -4.95 12.24
C ILE A 38 5.33 -5.27 12.50
N ASN A 39 5.86 -4.96 13.69
CA ASN A 39 7.24 -5.28 14.08
C ASN A 39 7.52 -6.79 14.05
N SER A 40 6.56 -7.60 14.54
CA SER A 40 6.64 -9.06 14.44
C SER A 40 6.68 -9.53 12.98
N CYS A 41 5.94 -8.87 12.08
CA CYS A 41 5.98 -9.18 10.65
C CYS A 41 7.32 -8.77 10.00
N ILE A 42 7.89 -7.62 10.34
CA ILE A 42 9.21 -7.17 9.86
C ILE A 42 10.27 -8.23 10.17
N GLY A 43 10.27 -8.76 11.40
CA GLY A 43 11.22 -9.78 11.85
C GLY A 43 11.13 -11.14 11.12
N LYS A 44 10.11 -11.38 10.30
CA LYS A 44 9.97 -12.61 9.48
C LYS A 44 10.76 -12.55 8.17
N PHE A 45 11.25 -11.38 7.79
CA PHE A 45 11.97 -11.15 6.54
C PHE A 45 13.45 -10.86 6.85
N SER A 46 14.34 -11.29 5.96
CA SER A 46 15.77 -10.97 6.08
C SER A 46 16.05 -9.49 5.82
N ARG A 47 15.23 -8.85 4.98
CA ARG A 47 15.32 -7.41 4.71
C ARG A 47 13.96 -6.83 4.37
N VAL A 48 13.61 -5.72 5.01
CA VAL A 48 12.43 -4.90 4.70
C VAL A 48 12.91 -3.49 4.39
N VAL A 49 12.41 -2.92 3.29
CA VAL A 49 12.71 -1.54 2.88
C VAL A 49 11.39 -0.80 2.70
N PHE A 50 11.20 0.27 3.48
CA PHE A 50 10.02 1.13 3.36
C PHE A 50 10.31 2.30 2.41
N VAL A 51 9.48 2.43 1.37
CA VAL A 51 9.60 3.45 0.33
C VAL A 51 8.32 4.27 0.29
N HIS A 52 8.48 5.59 0.32
CA HIS A 52 7.37 6.50 0.06
C HIS A 52 7.16 6.61 -1.45
N VAL A 53 5.92 6.36 -1.90
CA VAL A 53 5.49 6.54 -3.29
C VAL A 53 4.40 7.60 -3.35
N TYR A 54 4.21 8.24 -4.49
CA TYR A 54 3.03 9.09 -4.66
C TYR A 54 1.78 8.22 -4.80
N ARG A 55 0.62 8.76 -4.40
CA ARG A 55 -0.70 8.12 -4.59
C ARG A 55 -0.91 7.53 -5.98
N GLU A 56 -0.39 8.20 -7.01
CA GLU A 56 -0.44 7.75 -8.41
C GLU A 56 0.22 6.38 -8.63
N GLY A 57 1.33 6.10 -7.93
CA GLY A 57 2.01 4.80 -7.94
C GLY A 57 1.38 3.78 -7.00
N ASN A 58 0.52 4.20 -6.08
CA ASN A 58 -0.22 3.31 -5.17
C ASN A 58 -1.71 3.20 -5.52
N ARG A 59 -2.10 3.57 -6.76
CA ARG A 59 -3.52 3.71 -7.17
C ARG A 59 -4.31 2.43 -7.06
N TYR A 60 -3.69 1.29 -7.35
CA TYR A 60 -4.38 0.02 -7.25
C TYR A 60 -4.75 -0.30 -5.79
N ALA A 61 -3.81 -0.10 -4.87
CA ALA A 61 -4.06 -0.30 -3.44
C ALA A 61 -5.06 0.72 -2.88
N ASP A 62 -4.99 1.98 -3.31
CA ASP A 62 -5.94 3.03 -2.92
C ASP A 62 -7.37 2.70 -3.40
N ALA A 63 -7.53 2.28 -4.67
CA ALA A 63 -8.82 1.87 -5.19
C ALA A 63 -9.35 0.61 -4.51
N LEU A 64 -8.49 -0.36 -4.18
CA LEU A 64 -8.89 -1.54 -3.43
C LEU A 64 -9.33 -1.20 -1.99
N ALA A 65 -8.65 -0.25 -1.34
CA ALA A 65 -9.08 0.28 -0.05
C ALA A 65 -10.44 1.00 -0.17
N ALA A 66 -10.68 1.72 -1.27
CA ALA A 66 -11.98 2.36 -1.53
C ALA A 66 -13.11 1.32 -1.67
N VAL A 67 -12.86 0.21 -2.38
CA VAL A 67 -13.83 -0.90 -2.52
C VAL A 67 -14.23 -1.47 -1.15
N SER A 68 -13.34 -1.42 -0.16
CA SER A 68 -13.61 -1.96 1.18
C SER A 68 -14.72 -1.20 1.93
N PHE A 69 -14.98 0.08 1.61
CA PHE A 69 -16.04 0.85 2.27
C PHE A 69 -17.45 0.36 1.94
N ASP A 70 -17.61 -0.30 0.79
CA ASP A 70 -18.89 -0.87 0.35
C ASP A 70 -19.04 -2.36 0.75
N GLN A 71 -18.06 -2.93 1.47
CA GLN A 71 -18.12 -4.32 1.94
C GLN A 71 -18.72 -4.41 3.35
N GLU A 72 -19.65 -5.34 3.54
CA GLU A 72 -20.26 -5.63 4.85
C GLU A 72 -19.39 -6.57 5.70
N ASP A 73 -18.59 -7.41 5.03
CA ASP A 73 -17.73 -8.40 5.68
C ASP A 73 -16.47 -7.77 6.28
N ALA A 74 -16.11 -8.20 7.48
CA ALA A 74 -14.91 -7.71 8.17
C ALA A 74 -13.60 -8.10 7.48
N TYR A 75 -13.62 -9.11 6.61
CA TYR A 75 -12.46 -9.59 5.86
C TYR A 75 -12.90 -10.28 4.58
N VAL A 76 -12.39 -9.81 3.44
CA VAL A 76 -12.69 -10.34 2.11
C VAL A 76 -11.39 -10.70 1.40
N ILE A 77 -11.33 -11.90 0.81
CA ILE A 77 -10.24 -12.32 -0.08
C ILE A 77 -10.75 -12.32 -1.51
N PHE A 78 -10.05 -11.60 -2.38
CA PHE A 78 -10.27 -11.65 -3.82
C PHE A 78 -9.27 -12.63 -4.46
N GLU A 79 -9.75 -13.77 -4.94
CA GLU A 79 -8.91 -14.73 -5.68
C GLU A 79 -8.53 -14.22 -7.08
N SER A 80 -9.34 -13.32 -7.63
CA SER A 80 -9.11 -12.58 -8.87
C SER A 80 -9.37 -11.09 -8.64
N PRO A 81 -8.73 -10.19 -9.40
CA PRO A 81 -8.97 -8.75 -9.29
C PRO A 81 -10.46 -8.40 -9.39
N PRO A 82 -11.02 -7.54 -8.52
CA PRO A 82 -12.38 -7.06 -8.67
C PRO A 82 -12.53 -6.32 -10.01
N VAL A 83 -13.59 -6.63 -10.77
CA VAL A 83 -13.85 -6.06 -12.11
C VAL A 83 -13.78 -4.53 -12.10
N ALA A 84 -14.27 -3.89 -11.03
CA ALA A 84 -14.25 -2.44 -10.88
C ALA A 84 -12.84 -1.82 -10.95
N ILE A 85 -11.80 -2.55 -10.51
CA ILE A 85 -10.42 -2.04 -10.41
C ILE A 85 -9.43 -2.83 -11.28
N GLU A 86 -9.86 -3.83 -12.03
CA GLU A 86 -9.01 -4.66 -12.89
C GLU A 86 -8.19 -3.82 -13.89
N HIS A 87 -8.80 -2.77 -14.45
CA HIS A 87 -8.13 -1.84 -15.36
C HIS A 87 -6.97 -1.07 -14.70
N LEU A 88 -6.99 -0.87 -13.38
CA LEU A 88 -5.89 -0.26 -12.64
C LEU A 88 -4.74 -1.25 -12.45
N LEU A 89 -5.03 -2.53 -12.27
CA LEU A 89 -4.00 -3.57 -12.19
C LEU A 89 -3.22 -3.66 -13.51
N TYR A 90 -3.92 -3.60 -14.64
CA TYR A 90 -3.25 -3.60 -15.94
C TYR A 90 -2.34 -2.37 -16.11
N LYS A 91 -2.80 -1.19 -15.70
CA LYS A 91 -2.00 0.05 -15.75
C LYS A 91 -0.75 -0.02 -14.86
N ASP A 92 -0.90 -0.61 -13.67
CA ASP A 92 0.20 -0.83 -12.74
C ASP A 92 1.23 -1.81 -13.33
N TYR A 93 0.76 -2.93 -13.89
CA TYR A 93 1.60 -3.95 -14.53
C TYR A 93 2.44 -3.40 -15.69
N VAL A 94 1.88 -2.52 -16.53
CA VAL A 94 2.62 -1.91 -17.66
C VAL A 94 3.44 -0.68 -17.27
N GLY A 95 3.43 -0.28 -15.99
CA GLY A 95 4.14 0.90 -15.50
C GLY A 95 3.66 2.21 -16.13
N ALA A 96 2.36 2.31 -16.46
CA ALA A 96 1.82 3.47 -17.14
C ALA A 96 1.97 4.74 -16.27
N PRO A 97 2.61 5.81 -16.77
CA PRO A 97 2.71 7.05 -16.02
C PRO A 97 1.31 7.65 -15.82
N CYS A 98 0.97 7.96 -14.57
CA CYS A 98 -0.29 8.62 -14.23
C CYS A 98 -0.03 9.99 -13.61
N PRO A 99 0.40 11.00 -14.39
CA PRO A 99 0.64 12.32 -13.84
C PRO A 99 -0.66 12.93 -13.31
N ARG A 100 -0.60 13.56 -12.13
CA ARG A 100 -1.64 14.49 -11.69
C ARG A 100 -1.76 15.62 -12.72
N LEU A 101 -2.89 15.67 -13.41
CA LEU A 101 -3.25 16.82 -14.23
C LEU A 101 -3.68 17.94 -13.30
N PHE A 102 -2.80 18.92 -13.10
CA PHE A 102 -3.20 20.19 -12.51
C PHE A 102 -3.92 20.99 -13.58
N THR A 103 -5.24 21.15 -13.45
CA THR A 103 -5.95 22.20 -14.20
C THR A 103 -5.85 23.50 -13.40
N ASP A 104 -5.57 24.61 -14.06
CA ASP A 104 -5.35 25.96 -13.48
C ASP A 104 -6.51 26.51 -12.61
N ASN A 105 -7.58 25.75 -12.39
CA ASN A 105 -8.81 26.18 -11.70
C ASN A 105 -9.14 25.39 -10.41
N GLY A 106 -8.19 24.70 -9.78
CA GLY A 106 -8.30 24.28 -8.38
C GLY A 106 -9.48 23.35 -7.99
N MET A 107 -10.17 22.72 -8.94
CA MET A 107 -11.20 21.72 -8.67
C MET A 107 -10.72 20.34 -9.12
N MET A 108 -10.64 19.41 -8.16
CA MET A 108 -10.40 17.99 -8.40
C MET A 108 -11.70 17.37 -8.93
N MET A 109 -11.66 16.71 -10.09
CA MET A 109 -12.70 15.76 -10.46
C MET A 109 -12.43 14.46 -9.69
N GLY A 110 -13.36 14.12 -8.79
CA GLY A 110 -13.36 12.88 -8.01
C GLY A 110 -13.70 11.64 -8.83
#